data_AF-A0A8C9G2B1-F1
#
_entry.id   AF-A0A8C9G2B1-F1
#
_cell.length_a   1.000
_cell.length_b   1.000
_cell.length_c   1.000
_cell.angle_alpha   90.00
_cell.angle_beta   90.00
_cell.angle_gamma   90.00
#
_symmetry.space_group_name_H-M   'P 1'
#
loop_
_entity.id
_entity.type
_entity.pdbx_description
1 polymer ?
#
loop_
_entity_poly.entity_id
_entity_poly.type
_entity_poly.pdbx_seq_one_letter_code
_entity_poly.pdbx_strand_id
1 'polypeptide(L)'
;MWYDCRTGRAPENRDKNRYQDILPYDKTRVPLGENNGYINASYIRMKVGEEEHFYIITQGPLPSTVADFWQMVWESESDLIAMMTKEVELGEVKSHRYWPEPPHDSIDLANFHLRLDNSTLQNHSLQLNSCNC
;
A
#
# COMPACT_ATOMS: atom_id res chain seq x y z
N MET A 1 13.90 11.26 19.17
CA MET A 1 13.80 12.32 18.15
C MET A 1 12.54 12.08 17.31
N TRP A 2 11.98 13.11 16.68
CA TRP A 2 10.73 13.01 15.90
C TRP A 2 10.86 12.28 14.55
N TYR A 3 12.09 12.03 14.09
CA TYR A 3 12.41 11.53 12.75
C TYR A 3 13.11 10.15 12.75
N ASP A 4 12.79 9.31 13.74
CA ASP A 4 13.42 8.00 13.84
C ASP A 4 12.74 6.99 12.91
N CYS A 5 13.51 6.07 12.34
CA CYS A 5 13.06 5.01 11.42
C CYS A 5 13.57 3.64 11.87
N ARG A 6 13.68 3.38 13.18
CA ARG A 6 14.25 2.13 13.72
C ARG A 6 13.53 0.91 13.19
N THR A 7 12.19 0.96 13.15
CA THR A 7 11.37 -0.18 12.70
C THR A 7 11.69 -0.53 11.24
N GLY A 8 11.74 0.48 10.37
CA GLY A 8 12.06 0.26 8.94
C GLY A 8 13.51 -0.14 8.69
N ARG A 9 14.44 0.24 9.58
CA ARG A 9 15.87 -0.14 9.49
C ARG A 9 16.18 -1.52 10.08
N ALA A 10 15.26 -2.12 10.82
CA ALA A 10 15.45 -3.40 11.47
C ALA A 10 15.75 -4.50 10.41
N PRO A 11 16.73 -5.40 10.65
CA PRO A 11 17.15 -6.40 9.67
C PRO A 11 16.01 -7.21 9.05
N GLU A 12 15.03 -7.60 9.87
CA GLU A 12 13.83 -8.36 9.48
C GLU A 12 12.88 -7.62 8.53
N ASN A 13 12.99 -6.29 8.44
CA ASN A 13 12.13 -5.44 7.63
C ASN A 13 12.83 -4.92 6.36
N ARG A 14 14.12 -5.19 6.18
CA ARG A 14 14.91 -4.66 5.05
C ARG A 14 14.35 -5.09 3.70
N ASP A 15 13.94 -6.35 3.58
CA ASP A 15 13.41 -6.92 2.33
C ASP A 15 11.96 -6.49 2.05
N LYS A 16 11.33 -5.76 2.98
CA LYS A 16 10.01 -5.14 2.80
C LYS A 16 10.12 -3.71 2.25
N ASN A 17 11.33 -3.16 2.10
CA ASN A 17 11.57 -1.82 1.59
C ASN A 17 12.01 -1.86 0.13
N ARG A 18 11.27 -1.17 -0.75
CA ARG A 18 11.66 -1.03 -2.16
C ARG A 18 12.96 -0.26 -2.32
N TYR A 19 13.13 0.79 -1.52
CA TYR A 19 14.34 1.60 -1.47
C TYR A 19 14.84 1.65 -0.02
N GLN A 20 16.10 1.30 0.20
CA GLN A 20 16.67 1.16 1.56
C GLN A 20 16.82 2.50 2.28
N ASP A 21 16.82 3.61 1.54
CA ASP A 21 16.94 4.99 2.01
C ASP A 21 15.59 5.71 2.17
N ILE A 22 14.49 5.11 1.71
CA ILE A 22 13.13 5.65 1.85
C ILE A 22 12.36 4.79 2.85
N LEU A 23 12.29 5.26 4.10
CA LEU A 23 11.70 4.54 5.22
C LEU A 23 10.64 5.40 5.93
N PRO A 24 9.57 4.79 6.46
CA PRO A 24 8.58 5.53 7.23
C PRO A 24 9.16 5.92 8.59
N TYR A 25 8.73 7.07 9.13
CA TYR A 25 9.06 7.42 10.50
C TYR A 25 8.29 6.54 11.49
N ASP A 26 8.94 6.10 12.56
CA ASP A 26 8.36 5.25 13.61
C ASP A 26 7.05 5.83 14.18
N LYS A 27 6.94 7.17 14.23
CA LYS A 27 5.77 7.87 14.79
C LYS A 27 4.55 7.90 13.88
N THR A 28 4.76 7.84 12.57
CA THR A 28 3.68 7.98 11.58
C THR A 28 3.49 6.71 10.76
N ARG A 29 4.32 5.68 10.96
CA ARG A 29 4.19 4.42 10.26
C ARG A 29 2.81 3.82 10.46
N VAL A 30 2.33 3.10 9.47
CA VAL A 30 1.13 2.28 9.61
C VAL A 30 1.53 0.96 10.29
N PRO A 31 0.97 0.61 11.47
CA PRO A 31 1.15 -0.71 12.06
C PRO A 31 0.31 -1.74 11.32
N LEU A 32 0.84 -2.95 11.13
CA LEU A 32 0.14 -4.02 10.43
C LEU A 32 -0.28 -5.13 11.41
N GLY A 33 -1.58 -5.41 11.51
CA GLY A 33 -2.15 -6.42 12.39
C GLY A 33 -1.93 -6.18 13.88
N GLU A 34 -2.40 -7.13 14.69
CA GLU A 34 -2.39 -7.04 16.16
C GLU A 34 -0.97 -6.95 16.75
N ASN A 35 0.03 -7.51 16.05
CA ASN A 35 1.42 -7.51 16.49
C ASN A 35 2.18 -6.22 16.14
N ASN A 36 1.49 -5.18 15.64
CA ASN A 36 2.09 -3.92 15.18
C ASN A 36 3.24 -4.14 14.17
N GLY A 37 3.03 -5.07 13.24
CA GLY A 37 3.97 -5.45 12.19
C GLY A 37 4.36 -4.29 11.28
N TYR A 38 5.20 -4.60 10.29
CA TYR A 38 5.81 -3.61 9.41
C TYR A 38 5.30 -3.68 7.99
N ILE A 39 4.89 -2.52 7.48
CA ILE A 39 4.76 -2.16 6.08
C ILE A 39 5.39 -0.78 5.86
N ASN A 40 6.01 -0.55 4.70
CA ASN A 40 6.58 0.76 4.37
C ASN A 40 5.47 1.73 3.92
N ALA A 41 4.74 2.24 4.91
CA ALA A 41 3.66 3.19 4.76
C ALA A 41 3.63 4.18 5.93
N SER A 42 3.02 5.35 5.73
CA SER A 42 2.83 6.36 6.77
C SER A 42 1.47 7.04 6.67
N TYR A 43 0.87 7.31 7.83
CA TYR A 43 -0.26 8.21 7.96
C TYR A 43 0.16 9.66 7.74
N ILE A 44 -0.58 10.38 6.91
CA ILE A 44 -0.46 11.82 6.70
C ILE A 44 -1.79 12.48 7.04
N ARG A 45 -1.70 13.58 7.80
CA ARG A 45 -2.81 14.50 8.06
C ARG A 45 -2.49 15.79 7.33
N MET A 46 -3.35 16.22 6.43
CA MET A 46 -3.17 17.46 5.67
C MET A 46 -4.36 18.38 5.93
N LYS A 47 -4.08 19.60 6.40
CA LYS A 47 -5.10 20.64 6.53
C LYS A 47 -5.18 21.45 5.25
N VAL A 48 -6.37 21.53 4.67
CA VAL A 48 -6.67 22.32 3.47
C VAL A 48 -7.81 23.27 3.80
N GLY A 49 -7.46 24.52 4.13
CA GLY A 49 -8.42 25.46 4.68
C GLY A 49 -8.90 25.03 6.06
N GLU A 50 -10.21 24.84 6.21
CA GLU A 50 -10.84 24.36 7.45
C GLU A 50 -10.97 22.82 7.50
N GLU A 51 -10.73 22.13 6.39
CA GLU A 51 -10.83 20.68 6.30
C GLU A 51 -9.50 20.01 6.68
N GLU A 52 -9.59 18.85 7.34
CA GLU A 52 -8.46 17.96 7.58
C GLU A 52 -8.68 16.65 6.82
N HIS A 53 -7.75 16.32 5.93
CA HIS A 53 -7.76 15.09 5.16
C HIS A 53 -6.76 14.08 5.73
N PHE A 54 -7.14 12.80 5.67
CA PHE A 54 -6.36 11.67 6.13
C PHE A 54 -5.96 10.80 4.95
N TYR A 55 -4.66 10.54 4.83
CA TYR A 55 -4.12 9.69 3.78
C TYR A 55 -3.16 8.68 4.37
N ILE A 56 -3.05 7.54 3.70
CA ILE A 56 -1.92 6.65 3.81
C ILE A 56 -1.07 6.84 2.56
N ILE A 57 0.20 7.20 2.76
CA ILE A 57 1.19 7.10 1.68
C ILE A 57 1.99 5.81 1.87
N THR A 58 2.26 5.13 0.77
CA THR A 58 2.95 3.84 0.79
C THR A 58 3.78 3.66 -0.47
N GLN A 59 4.82 2.83 -0.40
CA GLN A 59 5.57 2.44 -1.59
C GLN A 59 4.71 1.59 -2.54
N GLY A 60 5.09 1.53 -3.82
CA GLY A 60 4.54 0.50 -4.72
C GLY A 60 4.87 -0.91 -4.19
N PRO A 61 3.87 -1.78 -3.95
CA PRO A 61 4.09 -3.09 -3.33
C PRO A 61 5.18 -3.91 -4.01
N LEU A 62 5.98 -4.63 -3.23
CA LEU A 62 6.88 -5.67 -3.71
C LEU A 62 6.09 -6.97 -3.88
N PRO A 63 6.57 -7.96 -4.65
CA PRO A 63 5.92 -9.27 -4.74
C PRO A 63 5.68 -9.91 -3.36
N SER A 64 6.63 -9.74 -2.44
CA SER A 64 6.56 -10.26 -1.06
C SER A 64 5.64 -9.47 -0.12
N THR A 65 5.20 -8.27 -0.51
CA THR A 65 4.42 -7.36 0.36
C THR A 65 3.01 -7.08 -0.17
N VAL A 66 2.53 -7.83 -1.17
CA VAL A 66 1.16 -7.66 -1.69
C VAL A 66 0.13 -8.01 -0.62
N ALA A 67 0.32 -9.10 0.12
CA ALA A 67 -0.57 -9.47 1.22
C ALA A 67 -0.57 -8.41 2.33
N ASP A 68 0.61 -7.91 2.71
CA ASP A 68 0.75 -6.82 3.69
C ASP A 68 0.02 -5.55 3.23
N PHE A 69 0.10 -5.22 1.93
CA PHE A 69 -0.60 -4.07 1.36
C PHE A 69 -2.12 -4.18 1.49
N TRP A 70 -2.69 -5.34 1.14
CA TRP A 70 -4.13 -5.55 1.26
C TRP A 70 -4.61 -5.67 2.69
N GLN A 71 -3.80 -6.23 3.58
CA GLN A 71 -4.08 -6.20 5.00
C GLN A 71 -4.14 -4.77 5.52
N MET A 72 -3.19 -3.92 5.12
CA MET A 72 -3.21 -2.50 5.47
C MET A 72 -4.48 -1.81 4.97
N VAL A 73 -4.85 -1.99 3.70
CA VAL A 73 -6.06 -1.39 3.10
C VAL A 73 -7.32 -1.81 3.84
N TRP A 74 -7.42 -3.09 4.20
CA TRP A 74 -8.54 -3.64 4.95
C TRP A 74 -8.61 -3.07 6.39
N GLU A 75 -7.50 -3.10 7.12
CA GLU A 75 -7.42 -2.60 8.51
C GLU A 75 -7.63 -1.08 8.60
N SER A 76 -7.30 -0.34 7.55
CA SER A 76 -7.51 1.12 7.48
C SER A 76 -8.85 1.52 6.86
N GLU A 77 -9.74 0.56 6.57
CA GLU A 77 -11.06 0.79 5.98
C GLU A 77 -10.99 1.73 4.74
N SER A 78 -10.00 1.49 3.87
CA SER A 78 -9.72 2.39 2.75
C SER A 78 -10.47 1.97 1.49
N ASP A 79 -11.43 2.81 1.07
CA ASP A 79 -12.27 2.56 -0.12
C ASP A 79 -11.61 2.97 -1.45
N LEU A 80 -10.53 3.77 -1.41
CA LEU A 80 -9.91 4.33 -2.60
C LEU A 80 -8.38 4.16 -2.58
N ILE A 81 -7.85 3.61 -3.69
CA ILE A 81 -6.41 3.50 -3.94
C ILE A 81 -6.04 4.33 -5.17
N ALA A 82 -5.23 5.37 -4.97
CA ALA A 82 -4.68 6.18 -6.04
C ALA A 82 -3.25 5.73 -6.37
N MET A 83 -3.04 5.09 -7.53
CA MET A 83 -1.73 4.64 -7.98
C MET A 83 -1.09 5.67 -8.91
N MET A 84 -0.07 6.36 -8.40
CA MET A 84 0.54 7.50 -9.11
C MET A 84 1.62 7.11 -10.15
N THR A 85 1.92 5.82 -10.31
CA THR A 85 2.98 5.33 -11.22
C THR A 85 2.45 4.23 -12.14
N LYS A 86 3.17 3.92 -13.21
CA LYS A 86 2.98 2.64 -13.91
C LYS A 86 3.65 1.51 -13.11
N GLU A 87 3.33 0.26 -13.45
CA GLU A 87 4.04 -0.91 -12.91
C GLU A 87 5.53 -0.88 -13.30
N VAL A 88 5.80 -0.50 -14.55
CA VAL A 88 7.14 -0.38 -15.12
C VAL A 88 7.32 1.00 -15.75
N GLU A 89 8.39 1.69 -15.39
CA GLU A 89 8.78 2.99 -15.95
C GLU A 89 10.25 2.93 -16.35
N LEU A 90 10.56 3.31 -17.59
CA LEU A 90 11.93 3.29 -18.12
C LEU A 90 12.64 1.93 -17.96
N GLY A 91 11.88 0.83 -17.99
CA GLY A 91 12.40 -0.54 -17.82
C GLY A 91 12.56 -0.98 -16.36
N GLU A 92 12.28 -0.11 -15.38
CA GLU A 92 12.34 -0.44 -13.96
C GLU A 92 10.96 -0.70 -13.37
N VAL A 93 10.83 -1.76 -12.56
CA VAL A 93 9.60 -2.06 -11.83
C VAL A 93 9.43 -1.06 -10.69
N LYS A 94 8.39 -0.22 -10.76
CA LYS A 94 8.02 0.75 -9.72
C LYS A 94 6.98 0.22 -8.76
N SER A 95 6.13 -0.71 -9.22
CA SER A 95 5.17 -1.41 -8.38
C SER A 95 4.95 -2.81 -8.92
N HIS A 96 4.90 -3.79 -8.03
CA HIS A 96 4.29 -5.06 -8.39
C HIS A 96 2.78 -4.86 -8.55
N ARG A 97 2.18 -5.61 -9.46
CA ARG A 97 0.73 -5.61 -9.61
C ARG A 97 0.10 -6.25 -8.38
N TYR A 98 -0.89 -5.58 -7.82
CA TYR A 98 -1.59 -6.03 -6.61
C TYR A 98 -3.10 -6.20 -6.83
N TRP A 99 -3.57 -6.14 -8.07
CA TRP A 99 -4.97 -6.38 -8.45
C TRP A 99 -5.04 -7.44 -9.56
N PRO A 100 -6.19 -8.13 -9.74
CA PRO A 100 -6.38 -9.09 -10.82
C PRO A 100 -6.32 -8.42 -12.21
N GLU A 101 -5.91 -9.15 -13.25
CA GLU A 101 -6.03 -8.70 -14.65
C GLU A 101 -6.64 -9.83 -15.51
N PRO A 102 -7.49 -9.51 -16.49
CA PRO A 102 -8.02 -10.51 -17.42
C PRO A 102 -6.95 -11.46 -17.98
N PRO A 103 -7.26 -12.76 -18.11
CA PRO A 103 -8.58 -13.39 -17.92
C PRO A 103 -8.91 -13.76 -16.46
N HIS A 104 -8.06 -13.37 -15.49
CA HIS A 104 -8.26 -13.70 -14.09
C HIS A 104 -8.90 -12.51 -13.37
N ASP A 105 -10.18 -12.65 -13.03
CA ASP A 105 -10.93 -11.59 -12.37
C ASP A 105 -10.75 -11.63 -10.84
N SER A 106 -9.97 -12.59 -10.32
CA SER A 106 -9.66 -12.69 -8.90
C SER A 106 -8.23 -13.15 -8.61
N ILE A 107 -7.73 -12.80 -7.43
CA ILE A 107 -6.48 -13.32 -6.87
C ILE A 107 -6.71 -13.77 -5.42
N ASP A 108 -6.14 -14.93 -5.07
CA ASP A 108 -6.09 -15.41 -3.69
C ASP A 108 -4.76 -14.98 -3.05
N LEU A 109 -4.88 -14.23 -1.95
CA LEU A 109 -3.79 -13.90 -1.05
C LEU A 109 -4.00 -14.64 0.28
N ALA A 110 -2.96 -14.69 1.12
CA ALA A 110 -2.95 -15.45 2.37
C ALA A 110 -4.29 -15.42 3.15
N ASN A 111 -4.84 -14.22 3.37
CA ASN A 111 -6.08 -14.02 4.11
C ASN A 111 -7.17 -13.30 3.29
N PHE A 112 -6.96 -13.05 1.99
CA PHE A 112 -7.85 -12.22 1.19
C PHE A 112 -8.18 -12.89 -0.14
N HIS A 113 -9.47 -12.89 -0.48
CA HIS A 113 -9.93 -13.15 -1.83
C HIS A 113 -10.26 -11.81 -2.49
N LEU A 114 -9.48 -11.42 -3.50
CA LEU A 114 -9.68 -10.15 -4.19
C LEU A 114 -10.37 -10.42 -5.50
N ARG A 115 -11.43 -9.67 -5.78
CA ARG A 115 -12.17 -9.74 -7.04
C ARG A 115 -12.21 -8.37 -7.68
N LEU A 116 -11.94 -8.32 -8.98
CA LEU A 116 -12.07 -7.14 -9.80
C LEU A 116 -13.44 -7.14 -10.46
N ASP A 117 -14.36 -6.32 -9.95
CA ASP A 117 -15.72 -6.25 -10.50
C ASP A 117 -15.81 -5.37 -11.74
N ASN A 118 -15.10 -4.23 -11.74
CA ASN A 118 -15.03 -3.33 -12.88
C ASN A 118 -13.64 -2.71 -12.96
N SER A 119 -13.14 -2.53 -14.18
CA SER A 119 -11.95 -1.72 -14.43
C SER A 119 -12.31 -0.60 -15.42
N THR A 120 -12.03 0.63 -15.01
CA THR A 120 -11.99 1.76 -15.93
C THR A 120 -10.59 2.34 -15.86
N LEU A 121 -9.80 2.08 -16.90
CA LEU A 121 -8.49 2.71 -17.07
C LEU A 121 -8.70 4.17 -17.50
N GLN A 122 -9.09 5.02 -16.56
CA GLN A 122 -9.00 6.47 -16.72
C GLN A 122 -7.84 6.95 -15.86
N ASN A 123 -6.79 7.44 -16.52
CA ASN A 123 -5.74 8.31 -15.97
C ASN A 123 -5.36 8.05 -14.49
N HIS A 124 -4.76 6.88 -14.21
CA HIS A 124 -4.00 6.61 -12.98
C HIS A 124 -4.78 6.43 -11.66
N SER A 125 -6.07 6.13 -11.70
CA SER A 125 -6.84 5.76 -10.49
C SER A 125 -7.44 4.37 -10.62
N LEU A 126 -7.21 3.51 -9.62
CA LEU A 126 -7.83 2.19 -9.52
C LEU A 126 -8.90 2.28 -8.42
N GLN A 127 -10.15 2.50 -8.83
CA GLN A 127 -11.29 2.41 -7.91
C GLN A 127 -11.61 0.94 -7.69
N LEU A 128 -11.40 0.46 -6.46
CA LEU A 128 -11.80 -0.87 -6.06
C LEU A 128 -13.22 -0.77 -5.52
N ASN A 129 -14.19 -1.12 -6.35
CA ASN A 129 -15.55 -1.29 -5.86
C ASN A 129 -15.60 -2.58 -5.04
N SER A 130 -15.58 -2.42 -3.72
CA SER A 130 -15.89 -3.43 -2.70
C SER A 130 -15.12 -4.77 -2.78
N CYS A 131 -14.11 -4.94 -1.92
CA CYS A 131 -13.72 -6.28 -1.47
C CYS A 131 -14.88 -6.87 -0.67
N ASN A 132 -15.67 -7.76 -1.28
CA ASN A 132 -16.61 -8.59 -0.53
C ASN A 132 -15.87 -9.83 -0.03
N CYS A 133 -15.79 -9.99 1.30
CA CYS A 133 -15.45 -11.25 1.95
C CYS A 133 -16.49 -12.34 1.65
#